data_AF-A0AA89QA43-F1
#
_entry.id   AF-A0AA89QA43-F1
#
_cell.length_a   1.000
_cell.length_b   1.000
_cell.length_c   1.000
_cell.angle_alpha   90.00
_cell.angle_beta   90.00
_cell.angle_gamma   90.00
#
_symmetry.space_group_name_H-M   'P 1'
#
loop_
_entity.id
_entity.type
_entity.pdbx_description
1 polymer ?
#
loop_
_entity_poly.entity_id
_entity_poly.type
_entity_poly.pdbx_seq_one_letter_code
_entity_poly.pdbx_strand_id
1 'polypeptide(L)'
;MPGFEVLYQAAALCLMYPDDDFRARLPLLREAAPQLREFADHAAVTPPMELAAHYVEVFEAGQEHSLYLSAWREAAPAPSEELYRAHGLETTGEEPPDFLPAVLELTARTGSDGLLTEHRDGLDRLRSRLTAFGTPYATVLDAVCATLPPANTGS
;
A
#
# COMPACT_ATOMS: atom_id res chain seq x y z
N MET A 1 -7.31 -20.58 -5.55
CA MET A 1 -6.13 -20.43 -4.67
C MET A 1 -6.60 -19.62 -3.48
N PRO A 2 -6.24 -19.95 -2.23
CA PRO A 2 -6.40 -18.95 -1.18
C PRO A 2 -5.59 -17.73 -1.61
N GLY A 3 -6.24 -16.58 -1.77
CA GLY A 3 -5.61 -15.39 -2.30
C GLY A 3 -4.74 -14.70 -1.26
N PHE A 4 -4.21 -13.55 -1.64
CA PHE A 4 -3.43 -12.67 -0.77
C PHE A 4 -4.30 -11.58 -0.12
N GLU A 5 -5.61 -11.81 0.02
CA GLU A 5 -6.57 -10.77 0.45
C GLU A 5 -6.22 -10.20 1.83
N VAL A 6 -5.87 -11.07 2.78
CA VAL A 6 -5.45 -10.65 4.13
C VAL A 6 -4.16 -9.82 4.07
N LEU A 7 -3.21 -10.19 3.22
CA LEU A 7 -1.98 -9.44 3.04
C LEU A 7 -2.27 -8.06 2.44
N TYR A 8 -3.13 -7.97 1.42
CA TYR A 8 -3.47 -6.69 0.80
C TYR A 8 -4.21 -5.77 1.78
N GLN A 9 -5.17 -6.29 2.54
CA GLN A 9 -5.85 -5.50 3.57
C GLN A 9 -4.87 -5.03 4.67
N ALA A 10 -3.97 -5.90 5.10
CA ALA A 10 -2.98 -5.55 6.10
C ALA A 10 -1.97 -4.51 5.56
N ALA A 11 -1.53 -4.66 4.32
CA ALA A 11 -0.65 -3.70 3.66
C ALA A 11 -1.31 -2.34 3.47
N ALA A 12 -2.61 -2.30 3.13
CA ALA A 12 -3.39 -1.07 3.07
C ALA A 12 -3.32 -0.33 4.41
N LEU A 13 -3.60 -1.02 5.52
CA LEU A 13 -3.53 -0.45 6.87
C LEU A 13 -2.13 0.03 7.24
N CYS A 14 -1.08 -0.69 6.85
CA CYS A 14 0.32 -0.30 7.10
C CYS A 14 0.77 0.95 6.32
N LEU A 15 0.05 1.32 5.25
CA LEU A 15 0.35 2.47 4.39
C LEU A 15 -0.62 3.65 4.61
N MET A 16 -1.49 3.56 5.62
CA MET A 16 -2.30 4.68 6.09
C MET A 16 -1.56 5.45 7.18
N TYR A 17 -2.01 6.68 7.45
CA TYR A 17 -1.53 7.46 8.57
C TYR A 17 -1.65 6.66 9.89
N PRO A 18 -0.60 6.57 10.71
CA PRO A 18 -0.54 5.68 11.86
C PRO A 18 -1.25 6.27 13.09
N ASP A 19 -2.58 6.30 13.04
CA ASP A 19 -3.44 6.75 14.14
C ASP A 19 -3.60 5.69 15.26
N ASP A 20 -4.42 6.03 16.27
CA ASP A 20 -4.69 5.13 17.40
C ASP A 20 -5.39 3.83 16.97
N ASP A 21 -6.20 3.88 15.91
CA ASP A 21 -6.89 2.72 15.34
C ASP A 21 -5.90 1.75 14.68
N PHE A 22 -4.96 2.26 13.88
CA PHE A 22 -3.86 1.49 13.33
C PHE A 22 -3.05 0.83 14.46
N ARG A 23 -2.75 1.59 15.51
CA ARG A 23 -1.95 1.09 16.64
C ARG A 23 -2.65 -0.05 17.40
N ALA A 24 -3.96 0.06 17.60
CA ALA A 24 -4.76 -1.01 18.20
C ALA A 24 -4.78 -2.29 17.36
N ARG A 25 -4.58 -2.19 16.04
CA ARG A 25 -4.59 -3.32 15.10
C ARG A 25 -3.23 -4.01 14.94
N LEU A 26 -2.12 -3.42 15.40
CA LEU A 26 -0.78 -3.98 15.25
C LEU A 26 -0.63 -5.44 15.69
N PRO A 27 -1.16 -5.88 16.86
CA PRO A 27 -1.08 -7.28 17.25
C PRO A 27 -1.80 -8.22 16.27
N LEU A 28 -2.94 -7.78 15.71
CA LEU A 28 -3.69 -8.54 14.73
C LEU A 28 -2.95 -8.60 13.38
N LEU A 29 -2.40 -7.47 12.91
CA LEU A 29 -1.61 -7.41 11.68
C LEU A 29 -0.42 -8.36 11.72
N ARG A 30 0.28 -8.40 12.85
CA ARG A 30 1.45 -9.27 13.10
C ARG A 30 1.13 -10.77 12.99
N GLU A 31 -0.08 -11.17 13.38
CA GLU A 31 -0.54 -12.56 13.33
C GLU A 31 -1.16 -12.91 11.98
N ALA A 32 -1.99 -12.02 11.42
CA ALA A 32 -2.75 -12.26 10.20
C ALA A 32 -1.91 -12.17 8.92
N ALA A 33 -0.89 -11.32 8.90
CA ALA A 33 0.02 -11.12 7.77
C ALA A 33 1.48 -11.25 8.22
N PRO A 34 2.00 -12.49 8.40
CA PRO A 34 3.38 -12.72 8.83
C PRO A 34 4.45 -12.06 7.95
N GLN A 35 4.13 -11.82 6.67
CA GLN A 35 4.99 -11.12 5.71
C GLN A 35 5.23 -9.65 6.08
N LEU A 36 4.32 -9.04 6.86
CA LEU A 36 4.40 -7.65 7.31
C LEU A 36 4.92 -7.53 8.76
N ARG A 37 5.36 -8.63 9.35
CA ARG A 37 5.80 -8.66 10.76
C ARG A 37 6.92 -7.69 11.05
N GLU A 38 7.86 -7.52 10.12
CA GLU A 38 8.99 -6.60 10.31
C GLU A 38 8.50 -5.16 10.51
N PHE A 39 7.62 -4.68 9.62
CA PHE A 39 7.00 -3.37 9.77
C PHE A 39 6.13 -3.27 11.03
N ALA A 40 5.30 -4.30 11.31
CA ALA A 40 4.43 -4.30 12.48
C ALA A 40 5.22 -4.26 13.80
N ASP A 41 6.34 -4.99 13.88
CA ASP A 41 7.23 -5.00 15.04
C ASP A 41 7.93 -3.66 15.22
N HIS A 42 8.40 -3.06 14.13
CA HIS A 42 8.94 -1.70 14.14
C HIS A 42 7.89 -0.70 14.66
N ALA A 43 6.69 -0.68 14.05
CA ALA A 43 5.62 0.22 14.44
C ALA A 43 5.15 0.04 15.90
N ALA A 44 5.21 -1.19 16.44
CA ALA A 44 4.82 -1.47 17.82
C ALA A 44 5.79 -0.87 18.85
N VAL A 45 7.09 -0.84 18.55
CA VAL A 45 8.12 -0.32 19.46
C VAL A 45 8.40 1.18 19.26
N THR A 46 8.05 1.74 18.11
CA THR A 46 8.21 3.17 17.82
C THR A 46 7.16 4.01 18.57
N PRO A 47 7.55 5.15 19.19
CA PRO A 47 6.60 6.09 19.77
C PRO A 47 5.60 6.63 18.72
N PRO A 48 4.31 6.80 19.06
CA PRO A 48 3.28 7.09 18.05
C PRO A 48 3.51 8.43 17.34
N MET A 49 3.95 9.46 18.08
CA MET A 49 4.29 10.75 17.47
C MET A 49 5.49 10.66 16.52
N GLU A 50 6.46 9.79 16.82
CA GLU A 50 7.63 9.58 15.96
C GLU A 50 7.23 8.82 14.69
N LEU A 51 6.38 7.79 14.81
CA LEU A 51 5.87 7.04 13.67
C LEU A 51 5.02 7.92 12.75
N ALA A 52 4.17 8.78 13.32
CA ALA A 52 3.38 9.75 12.59
C ALA A 52 4.25 10.81 11.89
N ALA A 53 5.28 11.34 12.57
CA ALA A 53 6.22 12.28 11.96
C ALA A 53 6.99 11.62 10.79
N HIS A 54 7.42 10.37 10.96
CA HIS A 54 8.09 9.59 9.92
C HIS A 54 7.17 9.31 8.73
N TYR A 55 5.88 9.04 8.97
CA TYR A 55 4.90 8.90 7.89
C TYR A 55 4.83 10.18 7.03
N VAL A 56 4.69 11.35 7.68
CA VAL A 56 4.63 12.64 7.00
C VAL A 56 5.93 12.91 6.23
N GLU A 57 7.09 12.65 6.85
CA GLU A 57 8.39 12.79 6.21
C GLU A 57 8.51 11.95 4.94
N VAL A 58 8.08 10.68 4.99
CA VAL A 58 8.20 9.76 3.86
C VAL A 58 7.21 10.13 2.76
N PHE A 59 5.92 10.29 3.09
CA PHE A 59 4.85 10.28 2.09
C PHE A 59 4.26 11.66 1.76
N GLU A 60 4.34 12.64 2.67
CA GLU A 60 3.66 13.93 2.53
C GLU A 60 4.61 15.12 2.35
N ALA A 61 5.88 14.99 2.72
CA ALA A 61 6.87 16.06 2.59
C ALA A 61 7.22 16.41 1.13
N GLY A 62 6.89 15.53 0.18
CA GLY A 62 7.13 15.75 -1.25
C GLY A 62 6.55 14.63 -2.12
N GLN A 63 6.80 14.73 -3.43
CA GLN A 63 6.29 13.76 -4.41
C GLN A 63 7.19 12.52 -4.57
N GLU A 64 8.32 12.45 -3.85
CA GLU A 64 9.35 11.44 -4.09
C GLU A 64 8.95 10.02 -3.69
N HIS A 65 7.97 9.88 -2.79
CA HIS A 65 7.44 8.58 -2.35
C HIS A 65 5.91 8.57 -2.35
N SER A 66 5.27 9.43 -3.15
CA SER A 66 3.81 9.56 -3.18
C SER A 66 3.10 8.20 -3.26
N LEU A 67 2.06 8.00 -2.46
CA LEU A 67 1.25 6.79 -2.47
C LEU A 67 0.17 6.79 -3.57
N TYR A 68 0.04 7.87 -4.34
CA TYR A 68 -0.85 7.91 -5.48
C TYR A 68 -0.18 7.24 -6.68
N LEU A 69 -0.83 6.21 -7.22
CA LEU A 69 -0.28 5.45 -8.35
C LEU A 69 -0.05 6.34 -9.58
N SER A 70 -0.79 7.44 -9.73
CA SER A 70 -0.58 8.46 -10.77
C SER A 70 0.74 9.20 -10.71
N ALA A 71 1.37 9.31 -9.54
CA ALA A 71 2.73 9.84 -9.46
C ALA A 71 3.77 8.94 -10.15
N TRP A 72 3.44 7.65 -10.32
CA TRP A 72 4.32 6.62 -10.88
C TRP A 72 3.87 6.13 -12.25
N ARG A 73 2.80 6.70 -12.81
CA ARG A 73 2.23 6.32 -14.11
C ARG A 73 3.13 6.77 -15.25
N GLU A 74 3.37 5.87 -16.21
CA GLU A 74 3.64 6.25 -17.61
C GLU A 74 2.44 5.94 -18.54
N ALA A 75 1.59 4.93 -18.27
CA ALA A 75 0.46 4.61 -19.17
C ALA A 75 -0.78 3.86 -18.58
N ALA A 76 -0.83 3.49 -17.29
CA ALA A 76 -1.97 2.72 -16.75
C ALA A 76 -3.19 3.62 -16.43
N PRO A 77 -4.45 3.19 -16.63
CA PRO A 77 -5.63 3.98 -16.24
C PRO A 77 -5.78 4.00 -14.71
N ALA A 78 -6.24 5.13 -14.15
CA ALA A 78 -6.69 5.12 -12.75
C ALA A 78 -7.95 4.24 -12.65
N PRO A 79 -8.14 3.47 -11.56
CA PRO A 79 -9.38 2.77 -11.33
C PRO A 79 -10.55 3.76 -11.28
N SER A 80 -11.76 3.32 -11.68
CA SER A 80 -12.94 4.16 -11.66
C SER A 80 -13.58 4.16 -10.27
N GLU A 81 -14.15 5.30 -9.85
CA GLU A 81 -14.91 5.40 -8.59
C GLU A 81 -16.10 4.43 -8.54
N GLU A 82 -16.68 4.09 -9.70
CA GLU A 82 -17.75 3.10 -9.80
C GLU A 82 -17.31 1.72 -9.33
N LEU A 83 -16.05 1.33 -9.62
CA LEU A 83 -15.50 0.05 -9.19
C LEU A 83 -15.42 -0.03 -7.66
N TYR A 84 -15.03 1.05 -7.00
CA TYR A 84 -15.00 1.13 -5.54
C TYR A 84 -16.40 1.06 -4.93
N ARG A 85 -17.33 1.87 -5.44
CA ARG A 85 -18.72 1.90 -4.95
C ARG A 85 -19.44 0.56 -5.13
N ALA A 86 -19.17 -0.16 -6.23
CA ALA A 86 -19.69 -1.51 -6.46
C ALA A 86 -19.28 -2.52 -5.37
N HIS A 87 -18.18 -2.26 -4.65
CA HIS A 87 -17.67 -3.08 -3.55
C HIS A 87 -17.85 -2.44 -2.17
N GLY A 88 -18.76 -1.47 -2.05
CA GLY A 88 -19.11 -0.82 -0.79
C GLY A 88 -17.95 -0.01 -0.19
N LEU A 89 -17.05 0.50 -1.03
CA LEU A 89 -16.01 1.44 -0.64
C LEU A 89 -16.50 2.87 -0.91
N GLU A 90 -16.32 3.74 0.08
CA GLU A 90 -16.68 5.14 -0.03
C GLU A 90 -15.62 5.89 -0.86
N THR A 91 -16.08 6.67 -1.81
CA THR A 91 -15.23 7.59 -2.59
C THR A 91 -15.79 8.99 -2.42
N THR A 92 -14.94 9.96 -2.06
CA THR A 92 -15.36 11.36 -1.86
C THR A 92 -15.59 12.08 -3.19
N GLY A 93 -15.04 11.55 -4.30
CA GLY A 93 -15.13 12.15 -5.64
C GLY A 93 -14.24 13.38 -5.84
N GLU A 94 -13.47 13.78 -4.82
CA GLU A 94 -12.59 14.94 -4.85
C GLU A 94 -11.15 14.59 -5.28
N GLU A 95 -10.76 13.32 -5.11
CA GLU A 95 -9.44 12.81 -5.44
C GLU A 95 -9.53 11.55 -6.31
N PRO A 96 -8.58 11.34 -7.24
CA PRO A 96 -8.54 10.11 -8.02
C PRO A 96 -8.42 8.91 -7.08
N PRO A 97 -9.18 7.82 -7.31
CA PRO A 97 -9.21 6.69 -6.39
C PRO A 97 -8.01 5.75 -6.64
N ASP A 98 -6.84 6.32 -6.94
CA ASP A 98 -5.60 5.61 -7.25
C ASP A 98 -4.59 5.69 -6.09
N PHE A 99 -5.04 6.14 -4.92
CA PHE A 99 -4.32 6.05 -3.67
C PHE A 99 -4.07 4.57 -3.32
N LEU A 100 -2.79 4.18 -3.21
CA LEU A 100 -2.37 2.79 -3.09
C LEU A 100 -3.06 2.02 -1.95
N PRO A 101 -3.24 2.57 -0.73
CA PRO A 101 -4.01 1.90 0.31
C PRO A 101 -5.44 1.55 -0.12
N ALA A 102 -6.13 2.43 -0.85
CA ALA A 102 -7.48 2.17 -1.34
C ALA A 102 -7.47 1.05 -2.41
N VAL A 103 -6.48 1.06 -3.31
CA VAL A 103 -6.32 0.01 -4.34
C VAL A 103 -6.05 -1.35 -3.70
N LEU A 104 -5.24 -1.39 -2.64
CA LEU A 104 -4.97 -2.61 -1.88
C LEU A 104 -6.23 -3.13 -1.16
N GLU A 105 -7.02 -2.25 -0.54
CA GLU A 105 -8.29 -2.62 0.08
C GLU A 105 -9.30 -3.14 -0.96
N LEU A 106 -9.41 -2.49 -2.12
CA LEU A 106 -10.23 -2.96 -3.23
C LEU A 106 -9.77 -4.35 -3.72
N THR A 107 -8.45 -4.54 -3.86
CA THR A 107 -7.86 -5.83 -4.25
C THR A 107 -8.20 -6.91 -3.22
N ALA A 108 -8.12 -6.59 -1.92
CA ALA A 108 -8.49 -7.51 -0.85
C ALA A 108 -9.98 -7.90 -0.89
N ARG A 109 -10.88 -6.96 -1.20
CA ARG A 109 -12.33 -7.21 -1.27
C ARG A 109 -12.74 -7.99 -2.51
N THR A 110 -12.08 -7.74 -3.63
CA THR A 110 -12.43 -8.34 -4.93
C THR A 110 -11.70 -9.65 -5.22
N GLY A 111 -10.54 -9.86 -4.58
CA GLY A 111 -9.60 -10.94 -4.92
C GLY A 111 -8.93 -10.74 -6.30
N SER A 112 -9.06 -9.56 -6.92
CA SER A 112 -8.58 -9.27 -8.27
C SER A 112 -7.35 -8.35 -8.21
N ASP A 113 -6.18 -8.89 -8.50
CA ASP A 113 -4.88 -8.21 -8.51
C ASP A 113 -4.57 -7.46 -9.82
N GLY A 114 -5.53 -7.40 -10.75
CA GLY A 114 -5.36 -6.78 -12.07
C GLY A 114 -4.84 -5.35 -12.00
N LEU A 115 -5.39 -4.51 -11.13
CA LEU A 115 -4.94 -3.12 -10.95
C LEU A 115 -3.50 -3.05 -10.43
N LEU A 116 -3.15 -3.87 -9.43
CA LEU A 116 -1.79 -3.90 -8.92
C LEU A 116 -0.79 -4.40 -9.98
N THR A 117 -1.22 -5.37 -10.80
CA THR A 117 -0.43 -5.90 -11.92
C THR A 117 -0.23 -4.85 -13.02
N GLU A 118 -1.26 -4.08 -13.38
CA GLU A 118 -1.17 -2.98 -14.34
C GLU A 118 -0.22 -1.86 -13.86
N HIS A 119 -0.13 -1.66 -12.55
CA HIS A 119 0.75 -0.67 -11.93
C HIS A 119 2.09 -1.26 -11.43
N ARG A 120 2.45 -2.47 -11.85
CA ARG A 120 3.62 -3.19 -11.32
C ARG A 120 4.94 -2.41 -11.46
N ASP A 121 5.18 -1.77 -12.59
CA ASP A 121 6.37 -0.94 -12.80
C ASP A 121 6.43 0.26 -11.84
N GLY A 122 5.29 0.90 -11.60
CA GLY A 122 5.18 2.02 -10.66
C GLY A 122 5.43 1.58 -9.22
N LEU A 123 4.89 0.43 -8.83
CA LEU A 123 5.12 -0.17 -7.52
C LEU A 123 6.59 -0.52 -7.31
N ASP A 124 7.28 -1.08 -8.31
CA ASP A 124 8.70 -1.39 -8.21
C ASP A 124 9.59 -0.13 -8.12
N ARG A 125 9.19 0.97 -8.79
CA ARG A 125 9.86 2.28 -8.65
C ARG A 125 9.69 2.86 -7.24
N LEU A 126 8.47 2.89 -6.72
CA LEU A 126 8.18 3.35 -5.36
C LEU A 126 8.93 2.50 -4.33
N ARG A 127 8.87 1.17 -4.45
CA ARG A 127 9.59 0.21 -3.60
C ARG A 127 11.09 0.47 -3.60
N SER A 128 11.68 0.69 -4.78
CA SER A 128 13.10 0.98 -4.92
C SER A 128 13.50 2.29 -4.25
N ARG A 129 12.65 3.33 -4.34
CA ARG A 129 12.91 4.61 -3.66
C ARG A 129 12.77 4.51 -2.14
N LEU A 130 11.73 3.84 -1.64
CA LEU A 130 11.58 3.60 -0.20
C LEU A 130 12.77 2.79 0.36
N THR A 131 13.26 1.81 -0.41
CA THR A 131 14.45 1.03 -0.05
C THR A 131 15.70 1.91 0.00
N ALA A 132 15.90 2.76 -1.01
CA ALA A 132 17.04 3.69 -1.06
C ALA A 132 16.97 4.75 0.05
N PHE A 133 15.77 5.16 0.45
CA PHE A 133 15.54 6.06 1.58
C PHE A 133 15.76 5.36 2.94
N GLY A 134 15.71 4.02 2.97
CA GLY A 134 15.98 3.24 4.18
C GLY A 134 14.81 3.20 5.17
N THR A 135 13.56 3.34 4.69
CA THR A 135 12.37 3.36 5.54
C THR A 135 11.73 1.97 5.69
N PRO A 136 11.16 1.63 6.87
CA PRO A 136 10.50 0.34 7.09
C PRO A 136 9.30 0.10 6.17
N TYR A 137 8.68 1.14 5.60
CA TYR A 137 7.60 1.00 4.62
C TYR A 137 8.02 0.23 3.35
N ALA A 138 9.32 0.17 3.04
CA ALA A 138 9.85 -0.63 1.93
C ALA A 138 9.47 -2.12 2.08
N THR A 139 9.52 -2.65 3.30
CA THR A 139 9.20 -4.06 3.59
C THR A 139 7.74 -4.41 3.29
N VAL A 140 6.84 -3.43 3.44
CA VAL A 140 5.42 -3.58 3.10
C VAL A 140 5.26 -3.72 1.59
N LEU A 141 5.94 -2.88 0.79
CA LEU A 141 5.90 -2.98 -0.66
C LEU A 141 6.63 -4.21 -1.19
N ASP A 142 7.72 -4.65 -0.55
CA ASP A 142 8.38 -5.90 -0.88
C ASP A 142 7.41 -7.09 -0.75
N ALA A 143 6.64 -7.14 0.34
CA ALA A 143 5.65 -8.19 0.55
C ALA A 143 4.54 -8.16 -0.52
N VAL A 144 4.01 -6.98 -0.87
CA VAL A 144 3.01 -6.83 -1.94
C VAL A 144 3.58 -7.23 -3.30
N CYS A 145 4.73 -6.69 -3.70
CA CYS A 145 5.36 -6.97 -4.99
C CYS A 145 5.75 -8.45 -5.15
N ALA A 146 6.05 -9.16 -4.06
CA ALA A 146 6.33 -10.59 -4.09
C ALA A 146 5.12 -11.46 -4.48
N THR A 147 3.90 -10.93 -4.38
CA THR A 147 2.67 -11.64 -4.77
C THR A 147 2.27 -11.47 -6.23
N LEU A 148 2.81 -10.44 -6.88
CA LEU A 148 2.43 -10.06 -8.24
C LEU A 148 3.39 -10.72 -9.25
N PRO A 149 2.95 -10.99 -10.49
CA PRO A 149 3.85 -11.38 -11.56
C PRO A 149 4.93 -10.29 -11.77
N PRO A 150 6.14 -10.66 -12.22
CA PRO A 150 7.17 -9.68 -12.50
C PRO A 150 6.66 -8.67 -13.53
N ALA A 151 7.13 -7.43 -13.43
CA ALA A 151 6.82 -6.42 -14.44
C ALA A 151 7.11 -6.97 -15.84
N ASN A 152 6.20 -6.73 -16.78
CA ASN A 152 6.46 -7.07 -18.17
C ASN A 152 7.63 -6.21 -18.65
N THR A 153 8.85 -6.76 -18.58
CA THR A 153 9.99 -6.23 -19.30
C THR A 153 9.69 -6.41 -20.78
N GLY A 154 9.06 -5.41 -21.40
CA GLY A 154 8.86 -5.36 -22.84
C GLY A 154 10.21 -5.58 -23.52
N SER A 155 10.26 -6.61 -24.36
CA SER A 155 11.37 -6.84 -25.28
C SER A 155 11.39 -5.79 -26.39
#